data_AF-A0A973XYH0-F1
#
_entry.id   AF-A0A973XYH0-F1
#
_cell.length_a   1.000
_cell.length_b   1.000
_cell.length_c   1.000
_cell.angle_alpha   90.00
_cell.angle_beta   90.00
_cell.angle_gamma   90.00
#
_symmetry.space_group_name_H-M   'P 1'
#
loop_
_entity.id
_entity.type
_entity.pdbx_description
1 polymer ?
#
loop_
_entity_poly.entity_id
_entity_poly.type
_entity_poly.pdbx_seq_one_letter_code
_entity_poly.pdbx_strand_id
1 'polypeptide(L)'
;MERMERTEPDEPDGSERAGGVRPKDAAGSGASGPVHRGLGASGVASTPGSGGTSGAVRAGDGADAALPDASGGAGADAAAAAAARADGVRTAVSPPAPTARAEARAGAGLPGFAYTAADEEKRRGVRRMKATATGLLLLVALIFVLATWAKNEGLGPWAGYVAAAAEAGMVGALADWFAVTALFRHPLGLPIPHTAIIPNKKDQLGTALGSFVGENFLSEDVVRARLHALGIGGRLGAWLAEPAHADRVTSELSTALRGALTVLRDSDVQAVVGEAITRRAEAAEIAPGIGKTLQKVVADGAHHRAVDLICVRAHDWMVIHSDSVMDAIEGGAPGWTPRFVDRKVGERVYRELLRFVTEMRDMPAHPARGAIDRFLGDFAADLQSDTQTRERVERMKSEMLSRSEVQDVIASAWSSVRGMIISAAEDDRSELRLRARASLLSLGARLATDSRLQAKVEGWVEDAAVYLVTTYRTEITSLISETIASWDAEHTSRKIEAHIGRDLQFIRINGTVVGALAGLLIYTVAHALGA
;
A
#
# COMPACT_ATOMS: atom_id res chain seq x y z
N MET A 1 -16.28 -44.15 26.52
CA MET A 1 -15.48 -45.30 26.07
C MET A 1 -14.10 -44.76 25.72
N GLU A 2 -13.09 -45.23 26.48
CA GLU A 2 -11.62 -45.11 26.27
C GLU A 2 -11.00 -43.70 26.16
N ARG A 3 -9.85 -43.35 26.73
CA ARG A 3 -8.88 -43.83 27.76
C ARG A 3 -7.86 -42.64 27.81
N MET A 4 -7.55 -42.00 28.95
CA MET A 4 -6.30 -42.18 29.75
C MET A 4 -5.02 -42.12 28.88
N GLU A 5 -4.02 -41.23 29.04
CA GLU A 5 -3.10 -40.89 30.17
C GLU A 5 -2.37 -39.56 29.81
N ARG A 6 -2.22 -38.51 30.65
CA ARG A 6 -1.26 -38.25 31.75
C ARG A 6 0.22 -38.57 31.44
N THR A 7 1.09 -37.55 31.30
CA THR A 7 2.47 -37.47 31.87
C THR A 7 3.21 -36.16 31.48
N GLU A 8 3.47 -35.31 32.48
CA GLU A 8 4.68 -34.48 32.67
C GLU A 8 5.61 -35.26 33.64
N PRO A 9 6.87 -34.85 33.99
CA PRO A 9 7.72 -33.72 33.58
C PRO A 9 9.20 -34.14 33.29
N ASP A 10 10.10 -33.19 32.98
CA ASP A 10 11.41 -33.01 33.66
C ASP A 10 12.34 -32.02 32.93
N GLU A 11 12.79 -31.03 33.69
CA GLU A 11 14.00 -30.21 33.46
C GLU A 11 15.20 -30.96 34.08
N PRO A 12 16.45 -30.74 33.60
CA PRO A 12 17.39 -30.24 34.59
C PRO A 12 18.40 -29.19 34.08
N ASP A 13 18.79 -28.42 35.09
CA ASP A 13 19.92 -27.51 35.30
C ASP A 13 21.28 -27.97 34.73
N GLY A 14 22.13 -26.99 34.42
CA GLY A 14 23.48 -27.18 33.87
C GLY A 14 24.30 -25.89 33.82
N SER A 15 24.54 -25.29 34.98
CA SER A 15 25.58 -24.27 35.20
C SER A 15 27.00 -24.84 35.14
N GLU A 16 27.96 -24.11 34.54
CA GLU A 16 29.41 -24.03 34.90
C GLU A 16 30.10 -23.04 33.94
N ARG A 17 30.48 -21.81 34.35
CA ARG A 17 31.71 -21.36 35.03
C ARG A 17 33.03 -21.45 34.22
N ALA A 18 33.67 -20.27 34.13
CA ALA A 18 35.11 -19.94 34.17
C ALA A 18 35.51 -19.05 32.98
N GLY A 19 35.84 -17.76 33.17
CA GLY A 19 37.12 -17.25 33.67
C GLY A 19 37.71 -16.42 32.51
N GLY A 20 37.94 -15.12 32.60
CA GLY A 20 38.86 -14.39 33.47
C GLY A 20 39.67 -13.42 32.59
N VAL A 21 40.38 -12.48 33.24
CA VAL A 21 41.46 -11.62 32.70
C VAL A 21 41.06 -10.21 32.21
N ARG A 22 41.31 -9.22 33.10
CA ARG A 22 41.79 -7.87 32.75
C ARG A 22 43.29 -7.92 32.44
N PRO A 23 43.83 -6.95 31.69
CA PRO A 23 44.63 -5.85 32.29
C PRO A 23 44.25 -4.48 31.68
N LYS A 24 44.21 -3.34 32.38
CA LYS A 24 45.24 -2.51 33.05
C LYS A 24 45.98 -1.53 32.10
N ASP A 25 46.01 -0.27 32.54
CA ASP A 25 46.86 0.88 32.16
C ASP A 25 46.49 1.58 30.82
N ALA A 26 46.55 2.91 30.61
CA ALA A 26 47.23 4.04 31.25
C ALA A 26 46.46 5.35 30.88
N ALA A 27 46.28 6.32 31.79
CA ALA A 27 47.11 7.54 31.98
C ALA A 27 46.84 8.73 31.01
N GLY A 28 46.75 9.94 31.60
CA GLY A 28 46.97 11.24 30.94
C GLY A 28 45.72 12.15 30.89
N SER A 29 45.48 13.03 31.87
CA SER A 29 46.05 14.40 32.01
C SER A 29 45.53 15.39 30.95
N GLY A 30 44.60 16.29 31.32
CA GLY A 30 44.88 17.74 31.47
C GLY A 30 44.16 18.49 30.32
N ALA A 31 43.67 19.74 30.36
CA ALA A 31 43.72 20.87 31.27
C ALA A 31 42.49 21.76 30.94
N SER A 32 41.76 22.30 31.92
CA SER A 32 41.70 23.74 32.28
C SER A 32 41.63 24.79 31.14
N GLY A 33 40.40 25.26 30.86
CA GLY A 33 39.93 26.66 30.64
C GLY A 33 40.58 27.57 29.57
N PRO A 34 40.11 28.83 29.39
CA PRO A 34 38.88 29.45 29.90
C PRO A 34 38.04 30.26 28.87
N VAL A 35 36.83 30.60 29.31
CA VAL A 35 36.00 31.81 29.09
C VAL A 35 36.56 32.91 28.17
N HIS A 36 35.74 33.36 27.20
CA HIS A 36 35.69 34.77 26.81
C HIS A 36 34.24 35.25 26.60
N ARG A 37 34.01 36.46 27.11
CA ARG A 37 32.76 37.23 27.19
C ARG A 37 32.84 38.38 26.16
N GLY A 38 31.71 38.74 25.56
CA GLY A 38 31.50 39.99 24.79
C GLY A 38 30.13 39.92 24.11
N LEU A 39 29.03 40.53 24.59
CA LEU A 39 28.67 41.96 24.70
C LEU A 39 28.81 42.76 23.39
N GLY A 40 27.66 43.23 22.88
CA GLY A 40 27.51 44.23 21.80
C GLY A 40 26.19 44.06 21.04
N ALA A 41 25.10 44.69 21.48
CA ALA A 41 24.49 45.91 20.88
C ALA A 41 23.54 45.59 19.69
N SER A 42 22.21 45.68 19.85
CA SER A 42 21.35 46.88 19.70
C SER A 42 21.17 47.39 18.26
N GLY A 43 19.90 47.44 17.83
CA GLY A 43 19.38 48.09 16.62
C GLY A 43 18.07 47.41 16.21
N VAL A 44 16.91 47.71 16.81
CA VAL A 44 16.03 48.88 16.59
C VAL A 44 15.97 49.33 15.13
N ALA A 45 14.89 48.95 14.45
CA ALA A 45 14.28 49.73 13.37
C ALA A 45 12.77 49.45 13.34
N SER A 46 12.00 50.42 13.84
CA SER A 46 10.56 50.58 13.63
C SER A 46 10.40 51.73 12.62
N THR A 47 9.64 51.59 11.53
CA THR A 47 8.25 52.12 11.32
C THR A 47 8.10 52.43 9.79
N PRO A 48 6.99 53.01 9.26
CA PRO A 48 5.59 52.56 9.22
C PRO A 48 4.91 52.77 7.83
N GLY A 49 3.60 52.48 7.72
CA GLY A 49 2.67 53.04 6.70
C GLY A 49 1.61 52.00 6.26
N SER A 50 0.33 52.00 6.67
CA SER A 50 -0.80 52.97 6.60
C SER A 50 -1.65 52.88 5.33
N GLY A 51 -2.96 52.66 5.49
CA GLY A 51 -4.06 52.79 4.51
C GLY A 51 -5.07 51.66 4.71
N GLY A 52 -6.22 51.83 5.38
CA GLY A 52 -7.44 52.49 4.89
C GLY A 52 -8.21 51.51 3.97
N THR A 53 -9.48 51.13 4.15
CA THR A 53 -10.66 51.91 4.51
C THR A 53 -11.85 51.01 4.89
N SER A 54 -12.79 51.63 5.61
CA SER A 54 -14.12 51.17 6.04
C SER A 54 -15.19 51.25 4.92
N GLY A 55 -16.33 50.56 5.11
CA GLY A 55 -17.61 50.78 4.40
C GLY A 55 -18.40 49.48 4.16
N ALA A 56 -19.44 49.17 4.95
CA ALA A 56 -20.86 49.58 4.78
C ALA A 56 -21.68 48.49 4.02
N VAL A 57 -22.59 47.73 4.68
CA VAL A 57 -24.01 48.02 5.01
C VAL A 57 -25.02 47.57 3.93
N ARG A 58 -26.15 46.98 4.42
CA ARG A 58 -27.46 46.58 3.82
C ARG A 58 -27.54 45.17 3.20
N ALA A 59 -28.47 44.26 3.59
CA ALA A 59 -29.89 44.25 4.00
C ALA A 59 -30.86 43.84 2.87
N GLY A 60 -31.88 43.05 3.24
CA GLY A 60 -33.09 42.71 2.46
C GLY A 60 -33.10 41.23 2.07
N ASP A 61 -33.84 40.38 2.78
CA ASP A 61 -35.27 39.99 2.56
C ASP A 61 -35.26 38.58 1.94
N GLY A 62 -36.06 37.59 2.34
CA GLY A 62 -37.35 37.58 3.02
C GLY A 62 -38.30 36.67 2.22
N ALA A 63 -39.04 35.82 2.92
CA ALA A 63 -40.14 34.93 2.51
C ALA A 63 -39.76 33.61 1.80
N ASP A 64 -40.04 32.42 2.35
CA ASP A 64 -41.31 31.78 2.79
C ASP A 64 -42.24 31.28 1.68
N ALA A 65 -42.81 30.11 1.98
CA ALA A 65 -44.00 29.43 1.44
C ALA A 65 -43.69 28.24 0.51
N ALA A 66 -43.78 26.99 0.99
CA ALA A 66 -44.98 26.22 1.39
C ALA A 66 -45.44 25.25 0.28
N LEU A 67 -45.48 23.97 0.66
CA LEU A 67 -46.10 22.84 -0.05
C LEU A 67 -47.62 23.05 -0.22
N PRO A 68 -48.30 22.24 -1.07
CA PRO A 68 -48.85 20.97 -0.56
C PRO A 68 -48.81 19.77 -1.53
N ASP A 69 -48.91 18.61 -0.86
CA ASP A 69 -49.30 17.25 -1.26
C ASP A 69 -50.16 17.04 -2.52
N ALA A 70 -49.97 15.88 -3.17
CA ALA A 70 -50.99 14.81 -3.20
C ALA A 70 -50.56 13.54 -3.96
N SER A 71 -50.55 12.43 -3.21
CA SER A 71 -51.17 11.11 -3.49
C SER A 71 -50.75 10.18 -4.66
N GLY A 72 -50.43 8.93 -4.26
CA GLY A 72 -50.77 7.66 -4.93
C GLY A 72 -49.76 7.18 -5.97
N GLY A 73 -49.22 5.95 -5.97
CA GLY A 73 -49.63 4.69 -5.37
C GLY A 73 -49.58 3.60 -6.46
N ALA A 74 -48.83 2.51 -6.21
CA ALA A 74 -48.65 1.30 -7.04
C ALA A 74 -47.85 1.50 -8.35
N GLY A 75 -47.04 0.57 -8.84
CA GLY A 75 -46.80 -0.84 -8.52
C GLY A 75 -45.91 -1.38 -9.65
N ALA A 76 -45.14 -2.42 -9.34
CA ALA A 76 -44.07 -2.97 -10.17
C ALA A 76 -44.53 -3.59 -11.51
N ASP A 77 -43.53 -3.83 -12.35
CA ASP A 77 -43.45 -4.82 -13.43
C ASP A 77 -44.23 -4.58 -14.73
N ALA A 78 -43.52 -4.03 -15.71
CA ALA A 78 -43.68 -4.43 -17.11
C ALA A 78 -42.39 -4.17 -17.89
N ALA A 79 -41.39 -5.01 -17.60
CA ALA A 79 -40.27 -5.22 -18.51
C ALA A 79 -40.73 -6.06 -19.72
N ALA A 80 -40.27 -5.64 -20.89
CA ALA A 80 -40.19 -6.38 -22.15
C ALA A 80 -41.44 -6.46 -23.05
N ALA A 81 -41.18 -6.04 -24.29
CA ALA A 81 -41.83 -6.43 -25.55
C ALA A 81 -43.14 -5.72 -25.94
N ALA A 82 -43.00 -4.62 -26.68
CA ALA A 82 -43.67 -4.46 -27.97
C ALA A 82 -43.05 -3.30 -28.75
N ALA A 83 -42.04 -3.62 -29.57
CA ALA A 83 -41.65 -2.78 -30.67
C ALA A 83 -42.81 -2.67 -31.67
N ALA A 84 -43.33 -1.46 -31.89
CA ALA A 84 -43.69 -0.93 -33.22
C ALA A 84 -44.46 0.40 -33.10
N ARG A 85 -44.00 1.38 -33.88
CA ARG A 85 -44.67 2.62 -34.32
C ARG A 85 -44.66 3.82 -33.36
N ALA A 86 -43.74 4.76 -33.62
CA ALA A 86 -44.13 6.10 -34.07
C ALA A 86 -42.88 6.86 -34.54
N ASP A 87 -42.92 7.28 -35.81
CA ASP A 87 -42.00 8.22 -36.44
C ASP A 87 -42.03 9.61 -35.78
N GLY A 88 -40.90 10.33 -35.84
CA GLY A 88 -40.93 11.79 -35.83
C GLY A 88 -39.76 12.48 -35.12
N VAL A 89 -38.82 13.00 -35.92
CA VAL A 89 -37.84 14.07 -35.60
C VAL A 89 -36.56 13.63 -34.87
N ARG A 90 -35.58 13.17 -35.66
CA ARG A 90 -34.15 13.15 -35.28
C ARG A 90 -33.48 14.44 -35.74
N THR A 91 -33.09 15.31 -34.81
CA THR A 91 -32.06 16.32 -35.03
C THR A 91 -30.70 15.63 -35.06
N ALA A 92 -30.06 15.62 -36.23
CA ALA A 92 -28.71 15.09 -36.40
C ALA A 92 -27.69 16.05 -35.76
N VAL A 93 -27.17 15.69 -34.60
CA VAL A 93 -25.91 16.25 -34.09
C VAL A 93 -24.79 15.35 -34.61
N SER A 94 -24.06 15.82 -35.62
CA SER A 94 -22.81 15.18 -36.06
C SER A 94 -21.76 15.29 -34.94
N PRO A 95 -21.00 14.23 -34.63
CA PRO A 95 -19.84 14.36 -33.74
C PRO A 95 -18.76 15.21 -34.43
N PRO A 96 -18.02 16.05 -33.69
CA PRO A 96 -16.93 16.82 -34.29
C PRO A 96 -15.84 15.88 -34.79
N ALA A 97 -15.36 16.12 -36.00
CA ALA A 97 -14.25 15.40 -36.60
C ALA A 97 -13.01 15.46 -35.68
N PRO A 98 -12.24 14.37 -35.53
CA PRO A 98 -11.03 14.39 -34.74
C PRO A 98 -10.05 15.38 -35.35
N THR A 99 -9.69 16.42 -34.58
CA THR A 99 -8.70 17.40 -35.03
C THR A 99 -7.37 16.70 -35.30
N ALA A 100 -6.68 17.05 -36.39
CA ALA A 100 -5.37 16.52 -36.79
C ALA A 100 -4.26 16.66 -35.73
N ARG A 101 -4.50 17.41 -34.64
CA ARG A 101 -3.63 17.48 -33.46
C ARG A 101 -3.76 16.29 -32.50
N ALA A 102 -4.87 15.55 -32.54
CA ALA A 102 -5.06 14.33 -31.75
C ALA A 102 -4.31 13.13 -32.38
N GLU A 103 -4.28 13.03 -33.71
CA GLU A 103 -3.47 12.01 -34.41
C GLU A 103 -1.96 12.26 -34.25
N ALA A 104 -1.53 13.53 -34.21
CA ALA A 104 -0.12 13.87 -33.97
C ALA A 104 0.37 13.54 -32.55
N ARG A 105 -0.52 13.37 -31.56
CA ARG A 105 -0.16 12.94 -30.19
C ARG A 105 -0.34 11.44 -29.95
N ALA A 106 -1.07 10.73 -30.80
CA ALA A 106 -1.15 9.27 -30.78
C ALA A 106 0.12 8.58 -31.32
N GLY A 107 1.04 9.34 -31.93
CA GLY A 107 2.32 8.84 -32.45
C GLY A 107 3.53 9.05 -31.53
N ALA A 108 3.35 9.57 -30.30
CA ALA A 108 4.43 9.62 -29.32
C ALA A 108 4.53 8.26 -28.60
N GLY A 109 5.02 7.25 -29.33
CA GLY A 109 5.46 6.00 -28.71
C GLY A 109 6.41 6.32 -27.56
N LEU A 110 6.29 5.57 -26.46
CA LEU A 110 7.28 5.50 -25.38
C LEU A 110 8.70 5.55 -26.00
N PRO A 111 9.69 6.21 -25.39
CA PRO A 111 11.04 6.33 -25.94
C PRO A 111 11.67 4.94 -26.11
N GLY A 112 11.35 4.30 -27.24
CA GLY A 112 11.78 2.97 -27.58
C GLY A 112 13.24 3.08 -28.01
N PHE A 113 14.11 2.45 -27.22
CA PHE A 113 15.47 2.08 -27.61
C PHE A 113 16.13 2.99 -28.65
N ALA A 114 16.41 4.24 -28.28
CA ALA A 114 17.27 5.09 -29.11
C ALA A 114 18.62 4.39 -29.33
N TYR A 115 19.15 4.45 -30.56
CA TYR A 115 20.47 3.92 -30.86
C TYR A 115 21.51 4.66 -30.02
N THR A 116 22.17 3.92 -29.14
CA THR A 116 23.30 4.45 -28.37
C THR A 116 24.56 4.43 -29.23
N ALA A 117 25.56 5.24 -28.89
CA ALA A 117 26.86 5.19 -29.57
C ALA A 117 27.48 3.76 -29.52
N ALA A 118 27.23 3.03 -28.43
CA ALA A 118 27.63 1.63 -28.27
C ALA A 118 26.92 0.68 -29.26
N ASP A 119 25.65 0.94 -29.60
CA ASP A 119 24.92 0.14 -30.60
C ASP A 119 25.51 0.31 -32.00
N GLU A 120 25.96 1.52 -32.35
CA GLU A 120 26.56 1.82 -33.65
C GLU A 120 27.96 1.19 -33.79
N GLU A 121 28.74 1.14 -32.71
CA GLU A 121 30.03 0.44 -32.71
C GLU A 121 29.87 -1.06 -32.96
N LYS A 122 28.89 -1.70 -32.28
CA LYS A 122 28.55 -3.11 -32.50
C LYS A 122 28.15 -3.38 -33.95
N ARG A 123 27.34 -2.50 -34.56
CA ARG A 123 26.95 -2.59 -35.97
C ARG A 123 28.14 -2.52 -36.93
N ARG A 124 29.10 -1.63 -36.68
CA ARG A 124 30.34 -1.56 -37.45
C ARG A 124 31.13 -2.87 -37.35
N GLY A 125 31.19 -3.47 -36.16
CA GLY A 125 31.77 -4.79 -35.94
C GLY A 125 31.13 -5.88 -36.80
N VAL A 126 29.80 -5.95 -36.80
CA VAL A 126 29.03 -6.90 -37.64
C VAL A 126 29.29 -6.67 -39.13
N ARG A 127 29.34 -5.42 -39.60
CA ARG A 127 29.61 -5.09 -41.01
C ARG A 127 31.00 -5.55 -41.46
N ARG A 128 32.03 -5.32 -40.64
CA ARG A 128 33.40 -5.80 -40.93
C ARG A 128 33.43 -7.33 -41.04
N MET A 129 32.78 -8.01 -40.10
CA MET A 129 32.76 -9.48 -40.10
C MET A 129 31.95 -10.06 -41.27
N LYS A 130 30.86 -9.40 -41.67
CA LYS A 130 30.13 -9.76 -42.91
C LYS A 130 31.02 -9.61 -44.14
N ALA A 131 31.84 -8.56 -44.19
CA ALA A 131 32.79 -8.35 -45.28
C ALA A 131 33.87 -9.42 -45.32
N THR A 132 34.45 -9.80 -44.17
CA THR A 132 35.47 -10.87 -44.11
C THR A 132 34.87 -12.22 -44.50
N ALA A 133 33.70 -12.59 -43.98
CA ALA A 133 33.05 -13.86 -44.32
C ALA A 133 32.64 -13.93 -45.81
N THR A 134 32.19 -12.80 -46.39
CA THR A 134 31.88 -12.73 -47.82
C THR A 134 33.15 -12.77 -48.68
N GLY A 135 34.23 -12.11 -48.23
CA GLY A 135 35.54 -12.19 -48.86
C GLY A 135 36.10 -13.61 -48.89
N LEU A 136 35.95 -14.36 -47.79
CA LEU A 136 36.33 -15.77 -47.73
C LEU A 136 35.52 -16.63 -48.72
N LEU A 137 34.21 -16.40 -48.83
CA LEU A 137 33.37 -17.10 -49.83
C LEU A 137 33.86 -16.83 -51.26
N LEU A 138 34.16 -15.57 -51.59
CA LEU A 138 34.68 -15.21 -52.91
C LEU A 138 36.05 -15.83 -53.18
N LEU A 139 36.91 -15.91 -52.16
CA LEU A 139 38.20 -16.57 -52.25
C LEU A 139 38.04 -18.06 -52.56
N VAL A 140 37.15 -18.76 -51.85
CA VAL A 140 36.90 -20.19 -52.09
C VAL A 140 36.25 -20.43 -53.46
N ALA A 141 35.34 -19.55 -53.90
CA ALA A 141 34.79 -19.61 -55.25
C ALA A 141 35.87 -19.41 -56.32
N LEU A 142 36.82 -18.50 -56.10
CA LEU A 142 37.96 -18.31 -56.99
C LEU A 142 38.87 -19.55 -57.03
N ILE A 143 39.18 -20.14 -55.87
CA ILE A 143 39.96 -21.39 -55.77
C ILE A 143 39.23 -22.50 -56.54
N PHE A 144 37.91 -22.62 -56.40
CA PHE A 144 37.11 -23.60 -57.13
C PHE A 144 37.22 -23.42 -58.65
N VAL A 145 37.09 -22.19 -59.15
CA VAL A 145 37.20 -21.90 -60.60
C VAL A 145 38.61 -22.23 -61.11
N LEU A 146 39.65 -21.78 -60.40
CA LEU A 146 41.04 -22.04 -60.80
C LEU A 146 41.40 -23.53 -60.74
N ALA A 147 40.95 -24.24 -59.71
CA ALA A 147 41.17 -25.68 -59.57
C ALA A 147 40.42 -26.48 -60.63
N THR A 148 39.19 -26.06 -60.98
CA THR A 148 38.40 -26.67 -62.06
C THR A 148 39.06 -26.42 -63.41
N TRP A 149 39.55 -25.20 -63.66
CA TRP A 149 40.30 -24.89 -64.87
C TRP A 149 41.59 -25.72 -64.98
N ALA A 150 42.37 -25.80 -63.88
CA ALA A 150 43.59 -26.60 -63.84
C ALA A 150 43.34 -28.11 -64.02
N LYS A 151 42.23 -28.62 -63.48
CA LYS A 151 41.77 -30.00 -63.71
C LYS A 151 41.47 -30.24 -65.20
N ASN A 152 40.83 -29.29 -65.87
CA ASN A 152 40.46 -29.41 -67.29
C ASN A 152 41.68 -29.31 -68.23
N GLU A 153 42.69 -28.50 -67.88
CA GLU A 153 43.97 -28.40 -68.60
C GLU A 153 44.94 -29.56 -68.28
N GLY A 154 44.56 -30.50 -67.41
CA GLY A 154 45.35 -31.68 -67.09
C GLY A 154 46.55 -31.43 -66.16
N LEU A 155 46.56 -30.36 -65.37
CA LEU A 155 47.69 -29.93 -64.52
C LEU A 155 47.92 -30.78 -63.25
N GLY A 156 47.50 -32.05 -63.26
CA GLY A 156 47.82 -33.07 -62.26
C GLY A 156 46.67 -33.47 -61.33
N PRO A 157 46.77 -34.63 -60.65
CA PRO A 157 45.67 -35.21 -59.86
C PRO A 157 45.23 -34.36 -58.66
N TRP A 158 46.14 -33.53 -58.12
CA TRP A 158 45.90 -32.67 -56.96
C TRP A 158 44.79 -31.63 -57.21
N ALA A 159 44.58 -31.21 -58.47
CA ALA A 159 43.56 -30.23 -58.83
C ALA A 159 42.13 -30.72 -58.52
N GLY A 160 41.88 -32.03 -58.65
CA GLY A 160 40.59 -32.64 -58.29
C GLY A 160 40.27 -32.56 -56.81
N TYR A 161 41.26 -32.81 -55.95
CA TYR A 161 41.12 -32.71 -54.49
C TYR A 161 40.82 -31.29 -54.05
N VAL A 162 41.51 -30.30 -54.63
CA VAL A 162 41.30 -28.87 -54.32
C VAL A 162 39.95 -28.39 -54.85
N ALA A 163 39.54 -28.82 -56.04
CA ALA A 163 38.23 -28.47 -56.59
C ALA A 163 37.09 -29.02 -55.72
N ALA A 164 37.15 -30.29 -55.31
CA ALA A 164 36.12 -30.88 -54.45
C ALA A 164 36.08 -30.25 -53.04
N ALA A 165 37.23 -29.93 -52.46
CA ALA A 165 37.31 -29.19 -51.21
C ALA A 165 36.71 -27.78 -51.36
N ALA A 166 37.07 -27.06 -52.42
CA ALA A 166 36.56 -25.70 -52.65
C ALA A 166 35.05 -25.70 -52.96
N GLU A 167 34.55 -26.68 -53.71
CA GLU A 167 33.12 -26.86 -54.00
C GLU A 167 32.32 -27.07 -52.71
N ALA A 168 32.71 -28.05 -51.90
CA ALA A 168 32.02 -28.36 -50.66
C ALA A 168 32.15 -27.24 -49.62
N GLY A 169 33.31 -26.56 -49.55
CA GLY A 169 33.49 -25.38 -48.72
C GLY A 169 32.59 -24.21 -49.14
N MET A 170 32.45 -23.98 -50.44
CA MET A 170 31.53 -22.97 -50.98
C MET A 170 30.07 -23.31 -50.66
N VAL A 171 29.67 -24.57 -50.82
CA VAL A 171 28.31 -25.04 -50.49
C VAL A 171 28.03 -24.87 -48.99
N GLY A 172 28.96 -25.26 -48.11
CA GLY A 172 28.83 -25.08 -46.66
C GLY A 172 28.66 -23.60 -46.27
N ALA A 173 29.50 -22.73 -46.84
CA ALA A 173 29.43 -21.30 -46.62
C ALA A 173 28.12 -20.63 -47.13
N LEU A 174 27.53 -21.17 -48.21
CA LEU A 174 26.24 -20.73 -48.74
C LEU A 174 25.06 -21.23 -47.91
N ALA A 175 25.10 -22.47 -47.43
CA ALA A 175 24.08 -23.05 -46.57
C ALA A 175 23.96 -22.28 -45.24
N ASP A 176 25.10 -22.00 -44.60
CA ASP A 176 25.12 -21.21 -43.37
C ASP A 176 24.71 -19.76 -43.61
N TRP A 177 25.08 -19.17 -44.76
CA TRP A 177 24.59 -17.84 -45.14
C TRP A 177 23.07 -17.80 -45.23
N PHE A 178 22.46 -18.82 -45.84
CA PHE A 178 21.02 -18.95 -45.95
C PHE A 178 20.38 -19.08 -44.57
N ALA A 179 20.87 -19.97 -43.72
CA ALA A 179 20.33 -20.20 -42.37
C ALA A 179 20.40 -18.95 -41.48
N VAL A 180 21.57 -18.30 -41.41
CA VAL A 180 21.74 -17.07 -40.62
C VAL A 180 20.88 -15.94 -41.17
N THR A 181 20.80 -15.79 -42.49
CA THR A 181 19.95 -14.77 -43.11
C THR A 181 18.49 -15.03 -42.80
N ALA A 182 18.02 -16.27 -42.93
CA ALA A 182 16.66 -16.71 -42.64
C ALA A 182 16.27 -16.54 -41.15
N LEU A 183 17.23 -16.47 -40.23
CA LEU A 183 16.95 -16.17 -38.83
C LEU A 183 16.46 -14.71 -38.64
N PHE A 184 17.06 -13.75 -39.35
CA PHE A 184 16.82 -12.32 -39.13
C PHE A 184 15.95 -11.65 -40.21
N ARG A 185 15.93 -12.18 -41.43
CA ARG A 185 15.29 -11.56 -42.61
C ARG A 185 14.95 -12.59 -43.68
N HIS A 186 14.22 -12.14 -44.69
CA HIS A 186 13.93 -12.94 -45.88
C HIS A 186 15.17 -13.01 -46.80
N PRO A 187 15.69 -14.21 -47.13
CA PRO A 187 16.83 -14.35 -48.03
C PRO A 187 16.47 -13.81 -49.42
N LEU A 188 17.35 -12.98 -50.01
CA LEU A 188 17.12 -12.27 -51.29
C LEU A 188 15.85 -11.39 -51.33
N GLY A 189 15.21 -11.13 -50.18
CA GLY A 189 13.95 -10.37 -50.09
C GLY A 189 12.71 -11.16 -50.52
N LEU A 190 12.82 -12.47 -50.76
CA LEU A 190 11.70 -13.30 -51.17
C LEU A 190 10.95 -13.86 -49.95
N PRO A 191 9.61 -13.80 -49.90
CA PRO A 191 8.81 -14.31 -48.79
C PRO A 191 8.74 -15.85 -48.81
N ILE A 192 9.85 -16.50 -48.48
CA ILE A 192 9.92 -17.96 -48.34
C ILE A 192 9.30 -18.35 -46.99
N PRO A 193 8.40 -19.35 -46.94
CA PRO A 193 7.82 -19.82 -45.69
C PRO A 193 8.93 -20.28 -44.71
N HIS A 194 8.72 -20.04 -43.41
CA HIS A 194 9.68 -20.38 -42.34
C HIS A 194 11.02 -19.63 -42.37
N THR A 195 11.08 -18.44 -42.99
CA THR A 195 12.21 -17.50 -42.88
C THR A 195 11.83 -16.30 -42.01
N ALA A 196 12.78 -15.38 -41.76
CA ALA A 196 12.65 -14.29 -40.79
C ALA A 196 12.14 -14.76 -39.41
N ILE A 197 12.73 -15.83 -38.87
CA ILE A 197 12.23 -16.52 -37.66
C ILE A 197 12.12 -15.57 -36.47
N ILE A 198 13.15 -14.76 -36.18
CA ILE A 198 13.14 -13.85 -35.02
C ILE A 198 12.03 -12.79 -35.15
N PRO A 199 11.90 -12.03 -36.26
CA PRO A 199 10.77 -11.14 -36.48
C PRO A 199 9.41 -11.83 -36.31
N ASN A 200 9.23 -12.99 -36.95
CA ASN A 200 7.95 -13.72 -36.98
C ASN A 200 7.57 -14.36 -35.64
N LYS A 201 8.56 -14.63 -34.77
CA LYS A 201 8.38 -15.25 -33.46
C LYS A 201 8.58 -14.28 -32.29
N LYS A 202 8.74 -12.98 -32.54
CA LYS A 202 9.03 -11.95 -31.53
C LYS A 202 8.09 -12.05 -30.32
N ASP A 203 6.79 -12.13 -30.56
CA ASP A 203 5.81 -12.12 -29.47
C ASP A 203 5.86 -13.41 -28.65
N GLN A 204 6.09 -14.55 -29.31
CA GLN A 204 6.28 -15.85 -28.62
C GLN A 204 7.54 -15.84 -27.75
N LEU A 205 8.63 -15.23 -28.24
CA LEU A 205 9.86 -15.04 -27.48
C LEU A 205 9.64 -14.07 -26.31
N GLY A 206 8.85 -13.02 -26.50
CA GLY A 206 8.48 -12.08 -25.44
C GLY A 206 7.70 -12.73 -24.31
N THR A 207 6.69 -13.54 -24.65
CA THR A 207 5.92 -14.32 -23.67
C THR A 207 6.80 -15.33 -22.93
N ALA A 208 7.65 -16.07 -23.66
CA ALA A 208 8.57 -17.04 -23.06
C ALA A 208 9.57 -16.35 -22.11
N LEU A 209 10.11 -15.19 -22.49
CA LEU A 209 11.02 -14.40 -21.65
C LEU A 209 10.30 -13.87 -20.41
N GLY A 210 9.06 -13.38 -20.55
CA GLY A 210 8.23 -12.97 -19.42
C GLY A 210 8.01 -14.11 -18.43
N SER A 211 7.59 -15.29 -18.90
CA SER A 211 7.41 -16.48 -18.05
C SER A 211 8.71 -16.87 -17.36
N PHE A 212 9.82 -16.90 -18.10
CA PHE A 212 11.13 -17.22 -17.56
C PHE A 212 11.55 -16.26 -16.44
N VAL A 213 11.38 -14.95 -16.63
CA VAL A 213 11.67 -13.95 -15.60
C VAL A 213 10.77 -14.15 -14.38
N GLY A 214 9.48 -14.38 -14.60
CA GLY A 214 8.53 -14.67 -13.53
C GLY A 214 8.89 -15.91 -12.72
N GLU A 215 9.28 -16.99 -13.37
CA GLU A 215 9.58 -18.27 -12.72
C GLU A 215 10.94 -18.27 -12.02
N ASN A 216 11.96 -17.65 -12.63
CA ASN A 216 13.35 -17.81 -12.19
C ASN A 216 13.87 -16.62 -11.37
N PHE A 217 13.31 -15.42 -11.55
CA PHE A 217 13.77 -14.20 -10.87
C PHE A 217 12.77 -13.64 -9.88
N LEU A 218 11.48 -13.94 -10.06
CA LEU A 218 10.39 -13.51 -9.18
C LEU A 218 9.85 -14.64 -8.29
N SER A 219 10.64 -15.70 -8.07
CA SER A 219 10.28 -16.74 -7.11
C SER A 219 10.52 -16.25 -5.68
N GLU A 220 9.66 -16.72 -4.77
CA GLU A 220 9.74 -16.39 -3.35
C GLU A 220 11.14 -16.65 -2.78
N ASP A 221 11.70 -17.85 -3.05
CA ASP A 221 13.01 -18.25 -2.53
C ASP A 221 14.14 -17.32 -3.02
N VAL A 222 14.11 -16.91 -4.29
CA VAL A 222 15.13 -16.03 -4.86
C VAL A 222 15.01 -14.63 -4.27
N VAL A 223 13.80 -14.10 -4.14
CA VAL A 223 13.55 -12.78 -3.55
C VAL A 223 14.00 -12.77 -2.09
N ARG A 224 13.60 -13.77 -1.30
CA ARG A 224 13.97 -13.90 0.11
C ARG A 224 15.48 -14.01 0.29
N ALA A 225 16.14 -14.90 -0.46
CA ALA A 225 17.59 -15.07 -0.40
C ALA A 225 18.35 -13.78 -0.78
N ARG A 226 17.86 -13.04 -1.78
CA ARG A 226 18.47 -11.77 -2.20
C ARG A 226 18.27 -10.65 -1.18
N LEU A 227 17.09 -10.53 -0.58
CA LEU A 227 16.81 -9.54 0.47
C LEU A 227 17.63 -9.81 1.73
N HIS A 228 17.70 -11.08 2.16
CA HIS A 228 18.52 -11.49 3.28
C HIS A 228 20.01 -11.17 3.06
N ALA A 229 20.54 -11.43 1.86
CA ALA A 229 21.93 -11.11 1.53
C ALA A 229 22.27 -9.61 1.55
N LEU A 230 21.27 -8.73 1.46
CA LEU A 230 21.48 -7.28 1.48
C LEU A 230 21.60 -6.70 2.90
N GLY A 231 21.19 -7.43 3.95
CA GLY A 231 21.24 -6.94 5.34
C GLY A 231 20.53 -5.60 5.51
N ILE A 232 19.27 -5.53 5.06
CA ILE A 232 18.50 -4.29 4.94
C ILE A 232 18.31 -3.65 6.32
N GLY A 233 18.10 -4.45 7.37
CA GLY A 233 17.85 -3.95 8.72
C GLY A 233 19.01 -3.08 9.22
N GLY A 234 20.23 -3.62 9.15
CA GLY A 234 21.43 -2.91 9.60
C GLY A 234 21.73 -1.66 8.77
N ARG A 235 21.61 -1.73 7.44
CA ARG A 235 21.85 -0.58 6.55
C ARG A 235 20.82 0.52 6.73
N LEU A 236 19.54 0.15 6.85
CA LEU A 236 18.44 1.10 7.07
C LEU A 236 18.56 1.74 8.46
N GLY A 237 18.97 0.98 9.48
CA GLY A 237 19.26 1.50 10.80
C GLY A 237 20.40 2.53 10.80
N ALA A 238 21.53 2.20 10.18
CA ALA A 238 22.67 3.11 10.05
C ALA A 238 22.31 4.38 9.28
N TRP A 239 21.52 4.25 8.21
CA TRP A 239 21.04 5.37 7.42
C TRP A 239 20.09 6.28 8.22
N LEU A 240 19.11 5.71 8.94
CA LEU A 240 18.17 6.46 9.79
C LEU A 240 18.81 7.10 11.02
N ALA A 241 19.92 6.52 11.51
CA ALA A 241 20.66 7.08 12.65
C ALA A 241 21.35 8.41 12.31
N GLU A 242 21.51 8.74 11.02
CA GLU A 242 22.10 10.00 10.59
C GLU A 242 21.07 11.15 10.63
N PRO A 243 21.37 12.26 11.31
CA PRO A 243 20.42 13.38 11.49
C PRO A 243 19.83 13.95 10.20
N ALA A 244 20.62 14.01 9.12
CA ALA A 244 20.17 14.52 7.83
C ALA A 244 19.12 13.61 7.15
N HIS A 245 19.27 12.29 7.30
CA HIS A 245 18.34 11.33 6.73
C HIS A 245 17.04 11.26 7.53
N ALA A 246 17.12 11.27 8.86
CA ALA A 246 15.93 11.37 9.72
C ALA A 246 15.11 12.63 9.41
N ASP A 247 15.77 13.76 9.13
CA ASP A 247 15.10 15.00 8.70
C ASP A 247 14.38 14.85 7.37
N ARG A 248 15.05 14.25 6.39
CA ARG A 248 14.46 14.02 5.07
C ARG A 248 13.24 13.11 5.19
N VAL A 249 13.35 11.99 5.88
CA VAL A 249 12.23 11.06 6.11
C VAL A 249 11.07 11.77 6.81
N THR A 250 11.35 12.55 7.85
CA THR A 250 10.32 13.31 8.56
C THR A 250 9.62 14.31 7.64
N SER A 251 10.38 15.04 6.80
CA SER A 251 9.83 16.02 5.86
C SER A 251 8.96 15.39 4.77
N GLU A 252 9.42 14.27 4.21
CA GLU A 252 8.68 13.52 3.19
C GLU A 252 7.42 12.90 3.80
N LEU A 253 7.52 12.32 5.01
CA LEU A 253 6.36 11.79 5.74
C LEU A 253 5.34 12.88 6.06
N SER A 254 5.77 14.07 6.49
CA SER A 254 4.86 15.20 6.74
C SER A 254 4.17 15.66 5.46
N THR A 255 4.90 15.72 4.34
CA THR A 255 4.33 16.09 3.03
C THR A 255 3.34 15.03 2.54
N ALA A 256 3.70 13.76 2.63
CA ALA A 256 2.84 12.64 2.26
C ALA A 256 1.59 12.55 3.14
N LEU A 257 1.74 12.73 4.45
CA LEU A 257 0.63 12.75 5.41
C LEU A 257 -0.32 13.91 5.11
N ARG A 258 0.20 15.09 4.78
CA ARG A 258 -0.61 16.23 4.35
C ARG A 258 -1.36 15.92 3.07
N GLY A 259 -0.66 15.42 2.04
CA GLY A 259 -1.28 15.00 0.78
C GLY A 259 -2.41 14.00 1.00
N ALA A 260 -2.15 12.94 1.76
CA ALA A 260 -3.15 11.93 2.10
C ALA A 260 -4.34 12.53 2.86
N LEU A 261 -4.10 13.33 3.90
CA LEU A 261 -5.18 13.96 4.68
C LEU A 261 -5.98 14.98 3.86
N THR A 262 -5.40 15.63 2.86
CA THR A 262 -6.12 16.57 1.98
C THR A 262 -6.93 15.89 0.88
N VAL A 263 -6.46 14.73 0.38
CA VAL A 263 -7.15 13.96 -0.67
C VAL A 263 -8.31 13.16 -0.08
N LEU A 264 -8.18 12.70 1.16
CA LEU A 264 -9.25 12.01 1.87
C LEU A 264 -10.39 12.98 2.22
N ARG A 265 -11.61 12.64 1.80
CA ARG A 265 -12.81 13.38 2.16
C ARG A 265 -13.14 13.12 3.63
N ASP A 266 -13.43 14.19 4.37
CA ASP A 266 -13.76 14.07 5.80
C ASP A 266 -14.94 13.16 6.07
N SER A 267 -15.98 13.24 5.24
CA SER A 267 -17.18 12.40 5.36
C SER A 267 -16.87 10.91 5.32
N ASP A 268 -15.95 10.50 4.44
CA ASP A 268 -15.64 9.10 4.19
C ASP A 268 -14.82 8.53 5.36
N VAL A 269 -13.87 9.31 5.88
CA VAL A 269 -13.08 8.92 7.04
C VAL A 269 -13.92 8.96 8.32
N GLN A 270 -14.81 9.95 8.47
CA GLN A 270 -15.75 10.02 9.59
C GLN A 270 -16.66 8.80 9.64
N ALA A 271 -17.19 8.35 8.50
CA ALA A 271 -18.01 7.14 8.44
C ALA A 271 -17.21 5.90 8.87
N VAL A 272 -15.99 5.71 8.36
CA VAL A 272 -15.14 4.56 8.70
C VAL A 272 -14.69 4.59 10.16
N VAL A 273 -14.25 5.75 10.67
CA VAL A 273 -13.80 5.92 12.05
C VAL A 273 -14.98 5.78 13.01
N GLY A 274 -16.12 6.39 12.69
CA GLY A 274 -17.36 6.26 13.46
C GLY A 274 -17.78 4.80 13.55
N GLU A 275 -17.82 4.09 12.43
CA GLU A 275 -18.17 2.67 12.42
C GLU A 275 -17.14 1.80 13.15
N ALA A 276 -15.84 2.08 13.03
CA ALA A 276 -14.80 1.37 13.76
C ALA A 276 -14.94 1.57 15.28
N ILE A 277 -15.22 2.79 15.73
CA ILE A 277 -15.45 3.13 17.14
C ILE A 277 -16.72 2.44 17.64
N THR A 278 -17.84 2.55 16.91
CA THR A 278 -19.11 1.91 17.26
C THR A 278 -18.95 0.39 17.34
N ARG A 279 -18.34 -0.24 16.33
CA ARG A 279 -18.08 -1.68 16.30
C ARG A 279 -17.20 -2.13 17.46
N ARG A 280 -16.16 -1.36 17.79
CA ARG A 280 -15.27 -1.66 18.93
C ARG A 280 -15.99 -1.51 20.27
N ALA A 281 -16.87 -0.51 20.40
CA ALA A 281 -17.69 -0.26 21.58
C ALA A 281 -18.80 -1.31 21.74
N GLU A 282 -19.40 -1.78 20.65
CA GLU A 282 -20.38 -2.86 20.63
C GLU A 282 -19.76 -4.19 21.03
N ALA A 283 -18.59 -4.54 20.47
CA ALA A 283 -17.87 -5.78 20.76
C ALA A 283 -17.32 -5.88 22.19
N ALA A 284 -17.15 -4.75 22.88
CA ALA A 284 -16.73 -4.72 24.27
C ALA A 284 -17.96 -4.75 25.21
N GLU A 285 -18.07 -5.80 26.02
CA GLU A 285 -19.05 -5.83 27.12
C GLU A 285 -18.60 -4.88 28.24
N ILE A 286 -19.44 -3.90 28.55
CA ILE A 286 -19.16 -2.88 29.58
C ILE A 286 -19.82 -3.23 30.91
N ALA A 287 -20.91 -4.01 30.90
CA ALA A 287 -21.70 -4.29 32.10
C ALA A 287 -20.87 -4.87 33.26
N PRO A 288 -20.02 -5.90 33.07
CA PRO A 288 -19.21 -6.42 34.18
C PRO A 288 -18.16 -5.42 34.70
N GLY A 289 -17.63 -4.57 33.82
CA GLY A 289 -16.69 -3.51 34.17
C GLY A 289 -17.35 -2.45 35.06
N ILE A 290 -18.54 -1.99 34.66
CA ILE A 290 -19.35 -1.04 35.43
C ILE A 290 -19.72 -1.63 36.79
N GLY A 291 -20.16 -2.90 36.82
CA GLY A 291 -20.49 -3.61 38.05
C GLY A 291 -19.32 -3.65 39.04
N LYS A 292 -18.10 -3.98 38.59
CA LYS A 292 -16.89 -3.98 39.45
C LYS A 292 -16.58 -2.59 39.99
N THR A 293 -16.66 -1.55 39.16
CA THR A 293 -16.42 -0.18 39.62
C THR A 293 -17.48 0.29 40.60
N LEU A 294 -18.76 -0.02 40.34
CA LEU A 294 -19.87 0.35 41.21
C LEU A 294 -19.77 -0.38 42.55
N GLN A 295 -19.46 -1.68 42.53
CA GLN A 295 -19.25 -2.47 43.75
C GLN A 295 -18.15 -1.88 44.62
N LYS A 296 -17.03 -1.45 44.01
CA LYS A 296 -15.94 -0.79 44.74
C LYS A 296 -16.38 0.54 45.33
N VAL A 297 -17.08 1.38 44.56
CA VAL A 297 -17.61 2.67 45.02
C VAL A 297 -18.57 2.50 46.21
N VAL A 298 -19.44 1.48 46.16
CA VAL A 298 -20.39 1.16 47.22
C VAL A 298 -19.68 0.60 48.45
N ALA A 299 -18.72 -0.31 48.27
CA ALA A 299 -17.92 -0.88 49.36
C ALA A 299 -17.06 0.17 50.07
N ASP A 300 -16.52 1.13 49.33
CA ASP A 300 -15.73 2.25 49.86
C ASP A 300 -16.62 3.36 50.48
N GLY A 301 -17.95 3.26 50.37
CA GLY A 301 -18.91 4.26 50.85
C GLY A 301 -18.84 5.60 50.10
N ALA A 302 -18.19 5.64 48.94
CA ALA A 302 -17.94 6.88 48.20
C ALA A 302 -19.23 7.49 47.61
N HIS A 303 -20.27 6.67 47.41
CA HIS A 303 -21.59 7.10 46.94
C HIS A 303 -22.37 7.90 47.98
N HIS A 304 -22.09 7.77 49.27
CA HIS A 304 -22.82 8.50 50.32
C HIS A 304 -22.81 10.02 50.09
N ARG A 305 -21.69 10.60 49.64
CA ARG A 305 -21.60 12.04 49.29
C ARG A 305 -22.52 12.44 48.15
N ALA A 306 -22.70 11.56 47.16
CA ALA A 306 -23.62 11.80 46.06
C ALA A 306 -25.07 11.72 46.54
N VAL A 307 -25.39 10.73 47.38
CA VAL A 307 -26.71 10.60 48.00
C VAL A 307 -27.03 11.83 48.87
N ASP A 308 -26.07 12.32 49.68
CA ASP A 308 -26.22 13.54 50.47
C ASP A 308 -26.59 14.74 49.60
N LEU A 309 -25.84 14.95 48.50
CA LEU A 309 -26.10 16.05 47.57
C LEU A 309 -27.50 15.94 46.93
N ILE A 310 -27.90 14.72 46.55
CA ILE A 310 -29.23 14.45 45.98
C ILE A 310 -30.33 14.75 47.00
N CYS A 311 -30.18 14.30 48.25
CA CYS A 311 -31.17 14.56 49.31
C CYS A 311 -31.32 16.06 49.58
N VAL A 312 -30.22 16.80 49.65
CA VAL A 312 -30.24 18.27 49.80
C VAL A 312 -30.95 18.90 48.61
N ARG A 313 -30.58 18.54 47.38
CA ARG A 313 -31.18 19.13 46.17
C ARG A 313 -32.66 18.78 46.04
N ALA A 314 -33.06 17.56 46.38
CA ALA A 314 -34.45 17.10 46.35
C ALA A 314 -35.30 17.86 47.37
N HIS A 315 -34.80 18.05 48.60
CA HIS A 315 -35.44 18.88 49.60
C HIS A 315 -35.65 20.31 49.07
N ASP A 316 -34.57 20.95 48.61
CA ASP A 316 -34.63 22.36 48.18
C ASP A 316 -35.56 22.53 46.99
N TRP A 317 -35.54 21.59 46.05
CA TRP A 317 -36.44 21.62 44.90
C TRP A 317 -37.91 21.50 45.32
N MET A 318 -38.24 20.63 46.28
CA MET A 318 -39.62 20.48 46.79
C MET A 318 -40.10 21.67 47.60
N VAL A 319 -39.19 22.42 48.25
CA VAL A 319 -39.54 23.66 48.95
C VAL A 319 -39.76 24.81 47.96
N ILE A 320 -38.88 24.93 46.95
CA ILE A 320 -38.96 26.00 45.95
C ILE A 320 -40.15 25.79 45.00
N HIS A 321 -40.45 24.55 44.64
CA HIS A 321 -41.50 24.21 43.67
C HIS A 321 -42.69 23.50 44.33
N SER A 322 -43.13 23.98 45.50
CA SER A 322 -44.25 23.38 46.23
C SER A 322 -45.51 23.25 45.37
N ASP A 323 -45.80 24.27 44.56
CA ASP A 323 -47.01 24.33 43.74
C ASP A 323 -46.98 23.28 42.61
N SER A 324 -45.82 23.09 41.96
CA SER A 324 -45.66 22.07 40.91
C SER A 324 -45.78 20.64 41.45
N VAL A 325 -45.31 20.40 42.68
CA VAL A 325 -45.46 19.10 43.35
C VAL A 325 -46.92 18.86 43.73
N MET A 326 -47.60 19.88 44.25
CA MET A 326 -49.02 19.83 44.57
C MET A 326 -49.88 19.55 43.32
N ASP A 327 -49.62 20.26 42.22
CA ASP A 327 -50.31 20.05 40.95
C ASP A 327 -50.08 18.64 40.39
N ALA A 328 -48.86 18.09 40.52
CA ALA A 328 -48.56 16.73 40.10
C ALA A 328 -49.31 15.68 40.93
N ILE A 329 -49.47 15.90 42.24
CA ILE A 329 -50.21 15.00 43.13
C ILE A 329 -51.72 15.09 42.86
N GLU A 330 -52.26 16.30 42.68
CA GLU A 330 -53.67 16.51 42.36
C GLU A 330 -54.02 15.99 40.94
N GLY A 331 -53.12 16.14 39.97
CA GLY A 331 -53.28 15.61 38.61
C GLY A 331 -53.29 14.08 38.51
N GLY A 332 -52.75 13.39 39.52
CA GLY A 332 -52.78 11.93 39.64
C GLY A 332 -54.03 11.36 40.34
N ALA A 333 -54.93 12.22 40.85
CA ALA A 333 -56.11 11.77 41.58
C ALA A 333 -57.16 11.13 40.64
N PRO A 334 -57.85 10.06 41.07
CA PRO A 334 -58.92 9.45 40.29
C PRO A 334 -60.03 10.47 39.96
N GLY A 335 -60.55 10.47 38.73
CA GLY A 335 -61.55 11.46 38.28
C GLY A 335 -62.91 11.45 39.02
N TRP A 336 -63.11 10.56 40.00
CA TRP A 336 -64.34 10.44 40.79
C TRP A 336 -64.26 11.10 42.17
N THR A 337 -63.09 11.59 42.61
CA THR A 337 -62.94 12.24 43.92
C THR A 337 -63.30 13.74 43.86
N PRO A 338 -63.96 14.29 44.89
CA PRO A 338 -64.21 15.72 44.96
C PRO A 338 -62.91 16.52 45.14
N ARG A 339 -62.75 17.63 44.42
CA ARG A 339 -61.53 18.48 44.46
C ARG A 339 -61.09 18.94 45.85
N PHE A 340 -62.01 19.07 46.80
CA PHE A 340 -61.66 19.43 48.18
C PHE A 340 -60.95 18.28 48.93
N VAL A 341 -61.24 17.03 48.55
CA VAL A 341 -60.59 15.82 49.08
C VAL A 341 -59.21 15.69 48.45
N ASP A 342 -59.10 15.88 47.13
CA ASP A 342 -57.83 15.80 46.40
C ASP A 342 -56.81 16.78 46.96
N ARG A 343 -57.20 18.04 47.18
CA ARG A 343 -56.32 19.05 47.78
C ARG A 343 -55.88 18.70 49.21
N LYS A 344 -56.79 18.23 50.06
CA LYS A 344 -56.45 17.82 51.43
C LYS A 344 -55.52 16.61 51.47
N VAL A 345 -55.75 15.65 50.58
CA VAL A 345 -54.90 14.46 50.44
C VAL A 345 -53.54 14.88 49.86
N GLY A 346 -53.52 15.74 48.85
CA GLY A 346 -52.31 16.31 48.25
C GLY A 346 -51.45 17.05 49.27
N GLU A 347 -52.04 17.95 50.06
CA GLU A 347 -51.33 18.67 51.13
C GLU A 347 -50.74 17.70 52.17
N ARG A 348 -51.48 16.63 52.49
CA ARG A 348 -51.01 15.62 53.43
C ARG A 348 -49.85 14.81 52.84
N VAL A 349 -49.95 14.38 51.58
CA VAL A 349 -48.93 13.62 50.85
C VAL A 349 -47.69 14.47 50.63
N TYR A 350 -47.81 15.72 50.20
CA TYR A 350 -46.70 16.65 50.06
C TYR A 350 -45.96 16.84 51.39
N ARG A 351 -46.70 17.10 52.48
CA ARG A 351 -46.10 17.27 53.81
C ARG A 351 -45.38 16.00 54.26
N GLU A 352 -45.93 14.83 53.93
CA GLU A 352 -45.33 13.54 54.22
C GLU A 352 -44.06 13.27 53.40
N LEU A 353 -44.07 13.57 52.10
CA LEU A 353 -42.91 13.46 51.21
C LEU A 353 -41.80 14.43 51.62
N LEU A 354 -42.16 15.69 51.90
CA LEU A 354 -41.21 16.69 52.38
C LEU A 354 -40.61 16.25 53.72
N ARG A 355 -41.43 15.75 54.65
CA ARG A 355 -40.94 15.15 55.90
C ARG A 355 -39.97 14.01 55.63
N PHE A 356 -40.33 13.06 54.77
CA PHE A 356 -39.50 11.89 54.47
C PHE A 356 -38.14 12.29 53.85
N VAL A 357 -38.11 13.22 52.91
CA VAL A 357 -36.85 13.70 52.32
C VAL A 357 -36.03 14.53 53.32
N THR A 358 -36.69 15.28 54.20
CA THR A 358 -36.03 16.01 55.29
C THR A 358 -35.37 15.04 56.29
N GLU A 359 -36.10 14.02 56.72
CA GLU A 359 -35.59 12.94 57.58
C GLU A 359 -34.44 12.19 56.91
N MET A 360 -34.55 11.90 55.60
CA MET A 360 -33.47 11.31 54.82
C MET A 360 -32.26 12.24 54.72
N ARG A 361 -32.42 13.57 54.58
CA ARG A 361 -31.30 14.53 54.54
C ARG A 361 -30.60 14.61 55.89
N ASP A 362 -31.35 14.73 56.97
CA ASP A 362 -30.84 15.07 58.31
C ASP A 362 -30.37 13.85 59.11
N MET A 363 -30.81 12.63 58.75
CA MET A 363 -30.40 11.39 59.42
C MET A 363 -29.55 10.50 58.48
N PRO A 364 -28.21 10.48 58.64
CA PRO A 364 -27.33 9.63 57.82
C PRO A 364 -27.64 8.13 57.92
N ALA A 365 -28.17 7.68 59.06
CA ALA A 365 -28.55 6.27 59.30
C ALA A 365 -30.01 5.95 58.91
N HIS A 366 -30.67 6.80 58.13
CA HIS A 366 -32.07 6.60 57.75
C HIS A 366 -32.26 5.28 56.98
N PRO A 367 -33.29 4.44 57.28
CA PRO A 367 -33.49 3.14 56.63
C PRO A 367 -33.55 3.19 55.11
N ALA A 368 -34.07 4.29 54.54
CA ALA A 368 -34.14 4.49 53.10
C ALA A 368 -32.77 4.72 52.45
N ARG A 369 -31.78 5.32 53.17
CA ARG A 369 -30.39 5.41 52.68
C ARG A 369 -29.78 4.01 52.59
N GLY A 370 -29.97 3.19 53.63
CA GLY A 370 -29.54 1.79 53.60
C GLY A 370 -30.23 0.94 52.52
N ALA A 371 -31.45 1.31 52.10
CA ALA A 371 -32.12 0.68 50.96
C ALA A 371 -31.43 1.04 49.63
N ILE A 372 -30.97 2.28 49.47
CA ILE A 372 -30.16 2.71 48.32
C ILE A 372 -28.83 1.95 48.30
N ASP A 373 -28.17 1.80 49.45
CA ASP A 373 -26.89 1.06 49.54
C ASP A 373 -27.05 -0.40 49.12
N ARG A 374 -28.10 -1.07 49.61
CA ARG A 374 -28.43 -2.45 49.21
C ARG A 374 -28.76 -2.53 47.72
N PHE A 375 -29.62 -1.64 47.23
CA PHE A 375 -29.97 -1.61 45.80
C PHE A 375 -28.73 -1.42 44.91
N LEU A 376 -27.83 -0.48 45.24
CA LEU A 376 -26.62 -0.25 44.47
C LEU A 376 -25.65 -1.44 44.55
N GLY A 377 -25.57 -2.10 45.70
CA GLY A 377 -24.79 -3.32 45.90
C GLY A 377 -25.32 -4.50 45.08
N ASP A 378 -26.63 -4.75 45.17
CA ASP A 378 -27.32 -5.81 44.43
C ASP A 378 -27.21 -5.56 42.92
N PHE A 379 -27.46 -4.33 42.47
CA PHE A 379 -27.31 -3.95 41.07
C PHE A 379 -25.87 -4.10 40.57
N ALA A 380 -24.87 -3.77 41.40
CA ALA A 380 -23.46 -3.98 41.05
C ALA A 380 -23.08 -5.46 40.95
N ALA A 381 -23.71 -6.34 41.73
CA ALA A 381 -23.54 -7.78 41.65
C ALA A 381 -24.25 -8.34 40.40
N ASP A 382 -25.50 -7.93 40.16
CA ASP A 382 -26.30 -8.36 39.01
C ASP A 382 -25.63 -7.96 37.69
N LEU A 383 -25.02 -6.78 37.58
CA LEU A 383 -24.23 -6.38 36.41
C LEU A 383 -23.04 -7.28 36.11
N GLN A 384 -22.52 -8.00 37.10
CA GLN A 384 -21.39 -8.91 36.95
C GLN A 384 -21.83 -10.35 36.64
N SER A 385 -22.84 -10.85 37.35
CA SER A 385 -23.23 -12.27 37.31
C SER A 385 -24.54 -12.56 36.60
N ASP A 386 -25.50 -11.63 36.56
CA ASP A 386 -26.82 -11.87 35.96
C ASP A 386 -26.83 -11.52 34.46
N THR A 387 -27.12 -12.53 33.63
CA THR A 387 -27.16 -12.39 32.18
C THR A 387 -28.26 -11.43 31.74
N GLN A 388 -29.43 -11.43 32.38
CA GLN A 388 -30.55 -10.57 31.97
C GLN A 388 -30.25 -9.08 32.20
N THR A 389 -29.64 -8.75 33.34
CA THR A 389 -29.25 -7.38 33.69
C THR A 389 -28.10 -6.89 32.80
N ARG A 390 -27.13 -7.75 32.49
CA ARG A 390 -26.08 -7.46 31.50
C ARG A 390 -26.67 -7.13 30.14
N GLU A 391 -27.56 -7.98 29.61
CA GLU A 391 -28.21 -7.74 28.32
C GLU A 391 -29.04 -6.45 28.29
N ARG A 392 -29.67 -6.04 29.40
CA ARG A 392 -30.37 -4.75 29.50
C ARG A 392 -29.41 -3.57 29.35
N VAL A 393 -28.27 -3.61 30.03
CA VAL A 393 -27.26 -2.55 29.93
C VAL A 393 -26.60 -2.53 28.57
N GLU A 394 -26.30 -3.69 27.99
CA GLU A 394 -25.73 -3.77 26.65
C GLU A 394 -26.71 -3.28 25.58
N ARG A 395 -28.02 -3.56 25.71
CA ARG A 395 -29.03 -2.95 24.84
C ARG A 395 -29.10 -1.44 24.98
N MET A 396 -29.09 -0.93 26.21
CA MET A 396 -29.09 0.52 26.44
C MET A 396 -27.83 1.20 25.91
N LYS A 397 -26.67 0.52 25.99
CA LYS A 397 -25.42 0.94 25.33
C LYS A 397 -25.60 1.06 23.82
N SER A 398 -26.08 0.00 23.17
CA SER A 398 -26.26 -0.01 21.71
C SER A 398 -27.27 1.04 21.26
N GLU A 399 -28.38 1.20 21.99
CA GLU A 399 -29.36 2.27 21.74
C GLU A 399 -28.79 3.67 21.92
N MET A 400 -27.87 3.88 22.86
CA MET A 400 -27.22 5.17 23.05
C MET A 400 -26.17 5.44 21.96
N LEU A 401 -25.41 4.42 21.53
CA LEU A 401 -24.43 4.52 20.45
C LEU A 401 -25.07 4.75 19.07
N SER A 402 -26.32 4.32 18.88
CA SER A 402 -27.05 4.51 17.62
C SER A 402 -27.74 5.87 17.50
N ARG A 403 -27.75 6.68 18.57
CA ARG A 403 -28.30 8.04 18.54
C ARG A 403 -27.44 8.97 17.69
N SER A 404 -28.10 9.79 16.87
CA SER A 404 -27.44 10.78 16.01
C SER A 404 -26.56 11.73 16.80
N GLU A 405 -26.97 12.13 18.00
CA GLU A 405 -26.22 13.06 18.84
C GLU A 405 -24.86 12.50 19.28
N VAL A 406 -24.77 11.19 19.51
CA VAL A 406 -23.49 10.53 19.86
C VAL A 406 -22.60 10.43 18.63
N GLN A 407 -23.18 10.13 17.47
CA GLN A 407 -22.46 10.08 16.20
C GLN A 407 -21.90 11.46 15.81
N ASP A 408 -22.67 12.54 16.04
CA ASP A 408 -22.22 13.91 15.81
C ASP A 408 -21.04 14.30 16.72
N VAL A 409 -21.04 13.85 17.98
CA VAL A 409 -19.92 14.05 18.90
C VAL A 409 -18.67 13.30 18.41
N ILE A 410 -18.81 12.06 17.94
CA ILE A 410 -17.69 11.29 17.37
C ILE A 410 -17.14 11.99 16.11
N ALA A 411 -18.02 12.47 15.24
CA ALA A 411 -17.63 13.18 14.02
C ALA A 411 -16.91 14.51 14.31
N SER A 412 -17.36 15.25 15.32
CA SER A 412 -16.74 16.49 15.80
C SER A 412 -15.39 16.24 16.49
N ALA A 413 -15.27 15.15 17.24
CA ALA A 413 -14.00 14.73 17.81
C ALA A 413 -12.98 14.40 16.71
N TRP A 414 -13.41 13.71 15.65
CA TRP A 414 -12.56 13.44 14.49
C TRP A 414 -12.09 14.72 13.79
N SER A 415 -13.00 15.66 13.50
CA SER A 415 -12.64 16.91 12.82
C SER A 415 -11.63 17.72 13.65
N SER A 416 -11.80 17.73 14.97
CA SER A 416 -10.85 18.36 15.90
C SER A 416 -9.48 17.70 15.86
N VAL A 417 -9.42 16.36 15.89
CA VAL A 417 -8.15 15.59 15.81
C VAL A 417 -7.47 15.81 14.46
N ARG A 418 -8.21 15.76 13.35
CA ARG A 418 -7.67 16.03 12.01
C ARG A 418 -7.08 17.44 11.93
N GLY A 419 -7.80 18.44 12.43
CA GLY A 419 -7.33 19.83 12.48
C GLY A 419 -6.00 19.95 13.24
N MET A 420 -5.90 19.33 14.41
CA MET A 420 -4.65 19.31 15.19
C MET A 420 -3.50 18.65 14.43
N ILE A 421 -3.74 17.51 13.75
CA ILE A 421 -2.70 16.80 12.99
C ILE A 421 -2.24 17.62 11.78
N ILE A 422 -3.17 18.24 11.05
CA ILE A 422 -2.84 19.09 9.90
C ILE A 422 -1.99 20.28 10.35
N SER A 423 -2.43 21.01 11.37
CA SER A 423 -1.68 22.16 11.91
C SER A 423 -0.30 21.74 12.42
N ALA A 424 -0.20 20.59 13.10
CA ALA A 424 1.08 20.07 13.58
C ALA A 424 2.02 19.60 12.45
N ALA A 425 1.49 19.25 11.28
CA ALA A 425 2.26 18.87 10.09
C ALA A 425 2.65 20.06 9.20
N GLU A 426 2.02 21.23 9.40
CA GLU A 426 2.34 22.48 8.71
C GLU A 426 3.46 23.27 9.40
N ASP A 427 3.61 23.15 10.71
CA ASP A 427 4.67 23.84 11.45
C ASP A 427 5.99 23.05 11.43
N ASP A 428 7.00 23.61 10.76
CA ASP A 428 8.37 23.07 10.69
C ASP A 428 9.04 22.92 12.07
N ARG A 429 8.55 23.61 13.10
CA ARG A 429 9.04 23.53 14.49
C ARG A 429 8.09 22.80 15.45
N SER A 430 7.03 22.18 14.93
CA SER A 430 6.06 21.43 15.71
C SER A 430 6.73 20.41 16.64
N GLU A 431 6.27 20.35 17.89
CA GLU A 431 6.73 19.37 18.88
C GLU A 431 6.56 17.94 18.36
N LEU A 432 5.53 17.69 17.54
CA LEU A 432 5.30 16.42 16.87
C LEU A 432 6.44 16.06 15.90
N ARG A 433 6.90 17.02 15.10
CA ARG A 433 7.98 16.82 14.12
C ARG A 433 9.31 16.58 14.81
N LEU A 434 9.60 17.34 15.86
CA LEU A 434 10.79 17.15 16.70
C LEU A 434 10.77 15.77 17.40
N ARG A 435 9.61 15.36 17.90
CA ARG A 435 9.43 14.06 18.56
C ARG A 435 9.49 12.90 17.56
N ALA A 436 8.94 13.06 16.36
CA ALA A 436 9.04 12.10 15.28
C ALA A 436 10.50 11.93 14.83
N ARG A 437 11.23 13.03 14.65
CA ARG A 437 12.67 13.01 14.35
C ARG A 437 13.46 12.29 15.44
N ALA A 438 13.25 12.65 16.71
CA ALA A 438 13.94 12.00 17.82
C ALA A 438 13.62 10.50 17.90
N SER A 439 12.37 10.13 17.61
CA SER A 439 11.93 8.74 17.55
C SER A 439 12.62 7.98 16.41
N LEU A 440 12.70 8.57 15.20
CA LEU A 440 13.40 7.99 14.05
C LEU A 440 14.90 7.82 14.31
N LEU A 441 15.54 8.81 14.94
CA LEU A 441 16.95 8.71 15.35
C LEU A 441 17.17 7.59 16.36
N SER A 442 16.31 7.51 17.38
CA SER A 442 16.38 6.45 18.39
C SER A 442 16.12 5.07 17.79
N LEU A 443 15.19 4.97 16.83
CA LEU A 443 14.88 3.74 16.12
C LEU A 443 16.05 3.34 15.22
N GLY A 444 16.63 4.28 14.48
CA GLY A 444 17.79 4.04 13.62
C GLY A 444 18.99 3.55 14.42
N ALA A 445 19.30 4.22 15.53
CA ALA A 445 20.38 3.80 16.43
C ALA A 445 20.15 2.38 16.99
N ARG A 446 18.93 2.07 17.45
CA ARG A 446 18.59 0.74 17.95
C ARG A 446 18.64 -0.31 16.84
N LEU A 447 18.11 0.00 15.66
CA LEU A 447 18.11 -0.88 14.51
C LEU A 447 19.53 -1.12 13.96
N ALA A 448 20.46 -0.19 14.15
CA ALA A 448 21.86 -0.39 13.77
C ALA A 448 22.61 -1.36 14.71
N THR A 449 22.22 -1.43 15.99
CA THR A 449 22.95 -2.20 17.02
C THR A 449 22.26 -3.50 17.46
N ASP A 450 20.93 -3.58 17.36
CA ASP A 450 20.13 -4.70 17.87
C ASP A 450 19.82 -5.70 16.75
N SER A 451 20.50 -6.85 16.77
CA SER A 451 20.33 -7.92 15.77
C SER A 451 18.94 -8.55 15.80
N ARG A 452 18.25 -8.56 16.95
CA ARG A 452 16.88 -9.09 17.03
C ARG A 452 15.88 -8.16 16.36
N LEU A 453 16.07 -6.85 16.52
CA LEU A 453 15.25 -5.85 15.83
C LEU A 453 15.52 -5.85 14.32
N GLN A 454 16.77 -6.00 13.90
CA GLN A 454 17.15 -6.16 12.48
C GLN A 454 16.43 -7.35 11.86
N ALA A 455 16.54 -8.54 12.47
CA ALA A 455 15.90 -9.75 11.96
C ALA A 455 14.37 -9.60 11.87
N LYS A 456 13.74 -8.90 12.81
CA LYS A 456 12.30 -8.64 12.76
C LYS A 456 11.90 -7.72 11.60
N VAL A 457 12.67 -6.64 11.38
CA VAL A 457 12.44 -5.72 10.26
C VAL A 457 12.72 -6.41 8.93
N GLU A 458 13.77 -7.21 8.85
CA GLU A 458 14.11 -7.97 7.65
C GLU A 458 13.02 -8.99 7.32
N GLY A 459 12.52 -9.75 8.29
CA GLY A 459 11.38 -10.65 8.08
C GLY A 459 10.15 -9.92 7.56
N TRP A 460 9.82 -8.75 8.13
CA TRP A 460 8.70 -7.93 7.64
C TRP A 460 8.91 -7.44 6.20
N VAL A 461 10.12 -6.99 5.87
CA VAL A 461 10.46 -6.52 4.52
C VAL A 461 10.45 -7.67 3.52
N GLU A 462 10.97 -8.83 3.90
CA GLU A 462 10.94 -10.05 3.10
C GLU A 462 9.50 -10.48 2.84
N ASP A 463 8.67 -10.59 3.86
CA ASP A 463 7.28 -11.02 3.71
C ASP A 463 6.47 -10.04 2.87
N ALA A 464 6.68 -8.74 3.05
CA ALA A 464 6.05 -7.71 2.21
C ALA A 464 6.50 -7.79 0.75
N ALA A 465 7.80 -8.00 0.51
CA ALA A 465 8.34 -8.14 -0.84
C ALA A 465 7.88 -9.43 -1.53
N VAL A 466 7.87 -10.55 -0.80
CA VAL A 466 7.34 -11.83 -1.29
C VAL A 466 5.86 -11.68 -1.61
N TYR A 467 5.07 -11.06 -0.73
CA TYR A 467 3.66 -10.80 -0.98
C TYR A 467 3.47 -9.95 -2.24
N LEU A 468 4.22 -8.86 -2.40
CA LEU A 468 4.14 -8.00 -3.58
C LEU A 468 4.51 -8.76 -4.85
N VAL A 469 5.63 -9.50 -4.82
CA VAL A 469 6.12 -10.23 -6.00
C VAL A 469 5.17 -11.37 -6.37
N THR A 470 4.65 -12.12 -5.41
CA THR A 470 3.71 -13.24 -5.67
C THR A 470 2.34 -12.74 -6.12
N THR A 471 1.83 -11.66 -5.53
CA THR A 471 0.53 -11.07 -5.87
C THR A 471 0.56 -10.43 -7.26
N TYR A 472 1.62 -9.69 -7.58
CA TYR A 472 1.72 -8.93 -8.84
C TYR A 472 2.64 -9.59 -9.88
N ARG A 473 2.97 -10.88 -9.70
CA ARG A 473 3.88 -11.60 -10.60
C ARG A 473 3.39 -11.55 -12.03
N THR A 474 2.10 -11.77 -12.23
CA THR A 474 1.46 -11.85 -13.55
C THR A 474 1.52 -10.50 -14.26
N GLU A 475 1.31 -9.41 -13.52
CA GLU A 475 1.37 -8.04 -14.02
C GLU A 475 2.81 -7.65 -14.38
N ILE A 476 3.79 -8.03 -13.56
CA ILE A 476 5.20 -7.76 -13.88
C ILE A 476 5.64 -8.52 -15.13
N THR A 477 5.23 -9.79 -15.28
CA THR A 477 5.57 -10.58 -16.47
C THR A 477 4.78 -10.14 -17.70
N SER A 478 3.54 -9.69 -17.55
CA SER A 478 2.73 -9.14 -18.63
C SER A 478 3.31 -7.83 -19.15
N LEU A 479 3.83 -6.97 -18.27
CA LEU A 479 4.52 -5.75 -18.69
C LEU A 479 5.70 -6.05 -19.62
N ILE A 480 6.47 -7.11 -19.37
CA ILE A 480 7.58 -7.51 -20.25
C ILE A 480 7.06 -7.99 -21.61
N SER A 481 6.05 -8.87 -21.63
CA SER A 481 5.52 -9.42 -22.88
C SER A 481 4.79 -8.36 -23.71
N GLU A 482 3.99 -7.49 -23.10
CA GLU A 482 3.31 -6.36 -23.73
C GLU A 482 4.31 -5.34 -24.28
N THR A 483 5.37 -5.03 -23.52
CA THR A 483 6.42 -4.12 -23.98
C THR A 483 7.11 -4.69 -25.21
N ILE A 484 7.48 -5.98 -25.21
CA ILE A 484 8.10 -6.62 -26.38
C ILE A 484 7.13 -6.70 -27.55
N ALA A 485 5.85 -6.97 -27.30
CA ALA A 485 4.79 -6.99 -28.32
C ALA A 485 4.66 -5.63 -29.01
N SER A 486 4.76 -4.53 -28.25
CA SER A 486 4.67 -3.16 -28.76
C SER A 486 5.82 -2.75 -29.70
N TRP A 487 6.95 -3.46 -29.68
CA TRP A 487 8.11 -3.12 -30.51
C TRP A 487 7.95 -3.59 -31.95
N ASP A 488 8.45 -2.78 -32.89
CA ASP A 488 8.58 -3.15 -34.30
C ASP A 488 9.51 -4.38 -34.46
N ALA A 489 9.04 -5.37 -35.21
CA ALA A 489 9.73 -6.65 -35.39
C ALA A 489 11.07 -6.48 -36.13
N GLU A 490 11.08 -5.66 -37.18
CA GLU A 490 12.27 -5.32 -37.96
C GLU A 490 13.31 -4.58 -37.11
N HIS A 491 12.89 -3.62 -36.31
CA HIS A 491 13.78 -2.90 -35.39
C HIS A 491 14.41 -3.84 -34.36
N THR A 492 13.59 -4.66 -33.71
CA THR A 492 14.03 -5.62 -32.70
C THR A 492 15.04 -6.61 -33.29
N SER A 493 14.73 -7.18 -34.46
CA SER A 493 15.62 -8.09 -35.19
C SER A 493 16.98 -7.45 -35.49
N ARG A 494 17.01 -6.22 -36.00
CA ARG A 494 18.27 -5.49 -36.26
C ARG A 494 19.09 -5.22 -35.00
N LYS A 495 18.44 -5.03 -33.85
CA LYS A 495 19.13 -4.79 -32.57
C LYS A 495 19.72 -6.06 -32.01
N ILE A 496 19.00 -7.18 -32.11
CA ILE A 496 19.50 -8.51 -31.75
C ILE A 496 20.65 -8.91 -32.69
N GLU A 497 20.52 -8.67 -33.99
CA GLU A 497 21.57 -8.93 -34.98
C GLU A 497 22.84 -8.11 -34.67
N ALA A 498 22.72 -6.86 -34.19
CA ALA A 498 23.88 -6.08 -33.80
C ALA A 498 24.64 -6.70 -32.61
N HIS A 499 23.94 -7.38 -31.69
CA HIS A 499 24.53 -7.98 -30.50
C HIS A 499 25.19 -9.33 -30.78
N ILE A 500 24.55 -10.18 -31.59
CA ILE A 500 24.97 -11.58 -31.80
C ILE A 500 25.64 -11.76 -33.18
N GLY A 501 25.42 -10.83 -34.11
CA GLY A 501 25.73 -11.00 -35.53
C GLY A 501 27.20 -11.20 -35.85
N ARG A 502 28.12 -10.71 -34.99
CA ARG A 502 29.56 -10.96 -35.11
C ARG A 502 29.86 -12.44 -34.88
N ASP A 503 29.29 -13.02 -33.84
CA ASP A 503 29.55 -14.41 -33.45
C ASP A 503 28.89 -15.38 -34.44
N LEU A 504 27.72 -15.02 -34.98
CA LEU A 504 27.06 -15.75 -36.07
C LEU A 504 27.90 -15.86 -37.34
N GLN A 505 28.76 -14.89 -37.67
CA GLN A 505 29.62 -15.00 -38.86
C GLN A 505 30.71 -16.06 -38.71
N PHE A 506 31.12 -16.41 -37.48
CA PHE A 506 32.09 -17.50 -37.29
C PHE A 506 31.50 -18.84 -37.72
N ILE A 507 30.19 -19.04 -37.59
CA ILE A 507 29.52 -20.24 -38.13
C ILE A 507 29.78 -20.34 -39.63
N ARG A 508 29.66 -19.23 -40.38
CA ARG A 508 29.91 -19.21 -41.83
C ARG A 508 31.38 -19.46 -42.21
N ILE A 509 32.31 -18.89 -41.45
CA ILE A 509 33.76 -19.14 -41.65
C ILE A 509 34.06 -20.63 -41.38
N ASN A 510 33.55 -21.16 -40.28
CA ASN A 510 33.72 -22.56 -39.90
C ASN A 510 33.04 -23.50 -40.90
N GLY A 511 31.85 -23.16 -41.40
CA GLY A 511 31.15 -23.93 -42.43
C GLY A 511 31.92 -24.00 -43.74
N THR A 512 32.67 -22.95 -44.08
CA THR A 512 33.58 -22.96 -45.23
C THR A 512 34.71 -23.96 -45.03
N VAL A 513 35.35 -23.95 -43.85
CA VAL A 513 36.49 -24.82 -43.52
C VAL A 513 36.06 -26.27 -43.38
N VAL A 514 35.00 -26.53 -42.61
CA VAL A 514 34.45 -27.87 -42.37
C VAL A 514 33.90 -28.45 -43.67
N GLY A 515 33.18 -27.65 -44.46
CA GLY A 515 32.71 -28.04 -45.79
C GLY A 515 33.87 -28.46 -46.69
N ALA A 516 34.96 -27.70 -46.69
CA ALA A 516 36.13 -28.01 -47.51
C ALA A 516 36.84 -29.30 -47.08
N LEU A 517 36.99 -29.53 -45.77
CA LEU A 517 37.55 -30.77 -45.24
C LEU A 517 36.66 -31.98 -45.55
N ALA A 518 35.34 -31.82 -45.43
CA ALA A 518 34.39 -32.86 -45.76
C ALA A 518 34.40 -33.20 -47.25
N GLY A 519 34.41 -32.19 -48.13
CA GLY A 519 34.53 -32.39 -49.58
C GLY A 519 35.83 -33.07 -49.97
N LEU A 520 36.94 -32.67 -49.36
CA LEU A 520 38.23 -33.32 -49.56
C LEU A 520 38.16 -34.80 -49.16
N LEU A 521 37.63 -35.09 -47.97
CA LEU A 521 37.49 -36.46 -47.46
C LEU A 521 36.60 -37.30 -48.37
N ILE A 522 35.41 -36.80 -48.74
CA ILE A 522 34.49 -37.50 -49.64
C ILE A 522 35.17 -37.79 -50.97
N TYR A 523 35.87 -36.81 -51.54
CA TYR A 523 36.60 -36.98 -52.79
C TYR A 523 37.73 -38.00 -52.66
N THR A 524 38.52 -37.97 -51.58
CA THR A 524 39.59 -38.95 -51.34
C THR A 524 39.05 -40.39 -51.28
N VAL A 525 37.92 -40.58 -50.61
CA VAL A 525 37.28 -41.90 -50.48
C VAL A 525 36.67 -42.34 -51.81
N ALA A 526 35.96 -41.45 -52.51
CA ALA A 526 35.39 -41.75 -53.83
C ALA A 526 36.48 -42.15 -54.84
N HIS A 527 37.60 -41.42 -54.84
CA HIS A 527 38.72 -41.72 -55.73
C HIS A 527 39.45 -43.02 -55.36
N ALA A 528 39.58 -43.33 -54.07
CA ALA A 528 40.14 -44.60 -53.61
C ALA A 528 39.26 -45.82 -53.93
N LEU A 529 37.94 -45.62 -54.05
CA LEU A 529 36.97 -46.66 -54.41
C LEU A 529 36.78 -46.82 -55.93
N GLY A 530 37.48 -46.04 -56.76
CA GLY A 530 37.50 -46.21 -58.22
C GLY A 530 36.32 -45.58 -58.98
N ALA A 531 35.67 -44.57 -58.39
CA ALA A 531 34.62 -43.77 -59.02
C ALA A 531 35.15 -42.58 -59.83
#